data_AF-A0A955QR73-F1
#
_entry.id   AF-A0A955QR73-F1
#
_cell.length_a   1.000
_cell.length_b   1.000
_cell.length_c   1.000
_cell.angle_alpha   90.00
_cell.angle_beta   90.00
_cell.angle_gamma   90.00
#
_symmetry.space_group_name_H-M   'P 1'
#
loop_
_entity.id
_entity.type
_entity.pdbx_description
1 polymer ?
#
loop_
_entity_poly.entity_id
_entity_poly.type
_entity_poly.pdbx_seq_one_letter_code
_entity_poly.pdbx_strand_id
1 'polypeptide(L)'
;DGECEAIKALQPKREAFIVQRKLGIAKTVNLTVEPEQYVVSTSTPRETAMRERHVRELGFERGIDQTIEDLGLTIVAPPRVGVA
;
A
#
# COMPACT_ATOMS: atom_id res chain seq x y z
N ASP A 1 20.79 16.12 5.10
CA ASP A 1 21.15 15.03 4.18
C ASP A 1 20.55 13.67 4.58
N GLY A 2 20.69 13.21 5.83
CA GLY A 2 20.15 11.90 6.26
C GLY A 2 18.65 11.68 6.05
N GLU A 3 17.79 12.67 6.27
CA GLU A 3 16.34 12.55 6.03
C GLU A 3 16.02 12.34 4.53
N CYS A 4 16.72 13.05 3.64
CA CYS A 4 16.51 12.92 2.20
C CYS A 4 16.94 11.53 1.70
N GLU A 5 18.05 10.99 2.21
CA GLU A 5 18.48 9.64 1.88
C GLU A 5 17.52 8.57 2.42
N ALA A 6 16.99 8.76 3.64
CA ALA A 6 15.95 7.90 4.19
C ALA A 6 14.67 7.90 3.33
N ILE A 7 14.23 9.07 2.85
CA ILE A 7 13.07 9.19 1.96
C ILE A 7 13.32 8.50 0.61
N LYS A 8 14.50 8.64 0.03
CA LYS A 8 14.86 7.99 -1.24
C LYS A 8 14.89 6.46 -1.14
N ALA A 9 15.20 5.93 0.04
CA ALA A 9 15.28 4.50 0.29
C ALA A 9 13.91 3.85 0.58
N LEU A 10 12.82 4.63 0.71
CA LEU A 10 11.50 4.10 1.02
C LEU A 10 10.98 3.19 -0.10
N GLN A 11 10.34 2.09 0.30
CA GLN A 11 9.49 1.32 -0.60
C GLN A 11 8.21 2.10 -0.92
N PRO A 12 8.00 2.52 -2.18
CA PRO A 12 6.82 3.32 -2.54
C PRO A 12 5.52 2.61 -2.14
N LYS A 13 4.58 3.37 -1.57
CA LYS A 13 3.27 2.90 -1.12
C LYS A 13 3.28 1.83 0.00
N ARG A 14 4.45 1.42 0.48
CA ARG A 14 4.62 0.43 1.57
C ARG A 14 5.29 1.00 2.81
N GLU A 15 6.02 2.09 2.66
CA GLU A 15 6.73 2.72 3.77
C GLU A 15 6.50 4.23 3.76
N ALA A 16 6.49 4.82 4.95
CA ALA A 16 6.43 6.27 5.15
C ALA A 16 7.53 6.70 6.13
N PHE A 17 8.17 7.84 5.84
CA PHE A 17 9.11 8.46 6.76
C PHE A 17 8.38 9.53 7.58
N ILE A 18 8.34 9.37 8.90
CA ILE A 18 7.66 10.29 9.82
C ILE A 18 8.71 11.07 10.62
N VAL A 19 8.57 12.40 10.62
CA VAL A 19 9.42 13.32 11.40
C VAL A 19 8.57 14.09 12.40
N GLN A 20 8.86 13.95 13.69
CA GLN A 20 8.27 14.73 14.78
C GLN A 20 9.37 15.41 15.59
N ARG A 21 9.77 16.61 15.15
CA ARG A 21 10.95 17.35 15.68
C ARG A 21 10.88 17.60 17.19
N LYS A 22 9.70 17.98 17.71
CA LYS A 22 9.50 18.24 19.15
C LYS A 22 9.71 17.01 20.02
N LEU A 23 9.52 15.81 19.47
CA LEU A 23 9.68 14.54 20.16
C LEU A 23 11.00 13.84 19.81
N GLY A 24 11.84 14.45 18.97
CA GLY A 24 13.08 13.84 18.50
C GLY A 24 12.87 12.56 17.67
N ILE A 25 11.70 12.37 17.05
CA ILE A 25 11.38 11.17 16.28
C ILE A 25 11.66 11.42 14.80
N ALA A 26 12.45 10.54 14.19
CA ALA A 26 12.62 10.40 12.76
C ALA A 26 12.71 8.90 12.43
N LYS A 27 11.64 8.30 11.89
CA LYS A 27 11.56 6.86 11.64
C LYS A 27 10.82 6.52 10.36
N THR A 28 11.28 5.49 9.69
CA THR A 28 10.51 4.79 8.65
C THR A 28 9.51 3.86 9.33
N VAL A 29 8.25 3.92 8.91
CA VAL A 29 7.18 3.02 9.35
C VAL A 29 6.64 2.25 8.15
N ASN A 30 6.26 0.99 8.39
CA ASN A 30 5.57 0.18 7.41
C ASN A 30 4.09 0.59 7.34
N LEU A 31 3.61 0.83 6.13
CA LEU A 31 2.21 1.01 5.82
C LEU A 31 1.60 -0.37 5.56
N THR A 32 0.78 -0.83 6.50
CA THR A 32 -0.08 -1.98 6.26
C THR A 32 -1.44 -1.45 5.89
N VAL A 33 -1.83 -1.63 4.63
CA VAL A 33 -3.16 -1.27 4.11
C VAL A 33 -3.80 -2.52 3.56
N GLU A 34 -5.09 -2.65 3.80
CA GLU A 34 -5.93 -3.68 3.20
C GLU A 34 -5.89 -3.55 1.67
N PRO A 35 -5.60 -4.61 0.91
CA PRO A 35 -5.58 -4.61 -0.55
C PRO A 35 -6.85 -4.04 -1.18
N GLU A 36 -7.99 -4.27 -0.54
CA GLU A 36 -9.30 -3.73 -0.89
C GLU A 36 -9.28 -2.20 -0.89
N GLN A 37 -8.67 -1.58 0.12
CA GLN A 37 -8.55 -0.13 0.22
C GLN A 37 -7.66 0.45 -0.89
N TYR A 38 -6.60 -0.28 -1.28
CA TYR A 38 -5.79 0.10 -2.44
C TYR A 38 -6.63 0.11 -3.72
N VAL A 39 -7.37 -0.98 -3.98
CA VAL A 39 -8.16 -1.14 -5.21
C VAL A 39 -9.30 -0.13 -5.27
N VAL A 40 -10.01 0.11 -4.17
CA VAL A 40 -11.09 1.09 -4.10
C VAL A 40 -10.57 2.51 -4.32
N SER A 41 -9.41 2.84 -3.74
CA SER A 41 -8.88 4.21 -3.75
C SER A 41 -7.93 4.53 -4.91
N THR A 42 -7.62 3.55 -5.78
CA THR A 42 -6.65 3.79 -6.86
C THR A 42 -7.14 4.86 -7.84
N SER A 43 -6.26 5.81 -8.13
CA SER A 43 -6.40 6.85 -9.16
C SER A 43 -5.60 6.55 -10.42
N THR A 44 -4.93 5.39 -10.47
CA THR A 44 -4.14 4.97 -11.64
C THR A 44 -5.09 4.54 -12.77
N PRO A 45 -5.13 5.22 -13.92
CA PRO A 45 -6.17 4.97 -14.94
C PRO A 45 -6.28 3.51 -15.40
N ARG A 46 -5.14 2.83 -15.54
CA ARG A 46 -5.09 1.40 -15.91
C ARG A 46 -5.72 0.49 -14.84
N GLU A 47 -5.43 0.75 -13.57
CA GLU A 47 -5.96 -0.02 -12.45
C GLU A 47 -7.45 0.27 -12.24
N THR A 48 -7.84 1.55 -12.36
CA THR A 48 -9.24 1.99 -12.33
C THR A 48 -10.07 1.28 -13.41
N ALA A 49 -9.60 1.25 -14.66
CA ALA A 49 -10.32 0.60 -15.76
C ALA A 49 -10.44 -0.93 -15.55
N MET A 50 -9.39 -1.57 -15.01
CA MET A 50 -9.42 -2.99 -14.66
C MET A 50 -10.46 -3.28 -13.58
N ARG A 51 -10.45 -2.52 -12.49
CA ARG A 51 -11.44 -2.62 -11.41
C ARG A 51 -12.86 -2.45 -11.94
N GLU A 52 -13.11 -1.41 -12.72
CA GLU A 52 -14.44 -1.13 -13.27
C GLU A 52 -14.93 -2.26 -14.18
N ARG A 53 -14.04 -2.86 -14.98
CA ARG A 53 -14.36 -4.04 -15.78
C ARG A 53 -14.77 -5.21 -14.88
N HIS A 54 -13.97 -5.56 -13.88
CA HIS A 54 -14.26 -6.69 -13.00
C HIS A 54 -15.55 -6.46 -12.20
N VAL A 55 -15.76 -5.26 -11.67
CA VAL A 55 -17.01 -4.91 -10.95
C VAL A 55 -18.24 -5.03 -11.86
N ARG A 56 -18.12 -4.63 -13.13
CA ARG A 56 -19.20 -4.77 -14.11
C ARG A 56 -19.51 -6.23 -14.45
N GLU A 57 -18.49 -7.08 -14.54
CA GLU A 57 -18.61 -8.47 -14.98
C GLU A 57 -18.99 -9.43 -13.83
N LEU A 58 -18.50 -9.17 -12.62
CA LEU A 58 -18.54 -10.10 -11.48
C LEU A 58 -19.36 -9.58 -10.29
N GLY A 59 -19.81 -8.32 -10.35
CA GLY A 59 -20.38 -7.61 -9.19
C GLY A 59 -19.29 -7.01 -8.30
N PHE A 60 -19.70 -6.18 -7.33
CA PHE A 60 -18.75 -5.37 -6.55
C PHE A 60 -17.72 -6.22 -5.80
N GLU A 61 -18.15 -7.10 -4.88
CA GLU A 61 -17.25 -7.86 -4.02
C GLU A 61 -16.26 -8.71 -4.82
N ARG A 62 -16.76 -9.61 -5.69
CA ARG A 62 -15.89 -10.46 -6.51
C ARG A 62 -15.05 -9.68 -7.51
N GLY A 63 -15.54 -8.52 -7.95
CA GLY A 63 -14.79 -7.63 -8.82
C GLY A 63 -13.55 -7.05 -8.15
N ILE A 64 -13.68 -6.65 -6.88
CA ILE A 64 -12.54 -6.18 -6.06
C ILE A 64 -11.55 -7.31 -5.83
N ASP A 65 -12.01 -8.50 -5.43
CA ASP A 65 -11.16 -9.68 -5.18
C ASP A 65 -10.33 -10.02 -6.42
N GLN A 66 -10.96 -10.09 -7.60
CA GLN A 66 -10.26 -10.38 -8.84
C GLN A 66 -9.22 -9.30 -9.18
N THR A 67 -9.51 -8.03 -8.91
CA THR A 67 -8.54 -6.95 -9.12
C THR A 67 -7.36 -7.03 -8.14
N ILE A 68 -7.57 -7.46 -6.90
CA ILE A 68 -6.49 -7.69 -5.92
C ILE A 68 -5.53 -8.77 -6.44
N GLU A 69 -6.08 -9.89 -6.92
CA GLU A 69 -5.31 -10.99 -7.50
C GLU A 69 -4.50 -10.55 -8.72
N ASP A 70 -5.15 -9.89 -9.68
CA ASP A 70 -4.52 -9.44 -10.93
C ASP A 70 -3.42 -8.40 -10.70
N LEU A 71 -3.54 -7.58 -9.66
CA LEU A 71 -2.52 -6.60 -9.26
C LEU A 71 -1.42 -7.20 -8.36
N GLY A 72 -1.55 -8.47 -7.97
CA GLY A 72 -0.58 -9.14 -7.09
C GLY A 72 -0.50 -8.49 -5.71
N LEU A 73 -1.61 -7.96 -5.20
CA LEU A 73 -1.69 -7.28 -3.90
C LEU A 73 -1.91 -8.25 -2.72
N THR A 74 -1.78 -9.56 -2.95
CA THR A 74 -1.87 -10.57 -1.89
C THR A 74 -0.88 -10.27 -0.78
N ILE A 75 -1.39 -10.06 0.44
CA ILE A 75 -0.59 -9.64 1.58
C ILE A 75 0.40 -10.76 1.93
N VAL A 76 1.68 -10.56 1.61
CA VAL A 76 2.76 -11.25 2.31
C VAL A 76 2.92 -10.51 3.63
N ALA A 77 2.36 -11.05 4.71
CA ALA A 77 2.58 -10.49 6.03
C ALA A 77 4.09 -10.35 6.25
N PRO A 78 4.61 -9.14 6.58
CA PRO A 78 6.02 -9.02 6.89
C PRO A 78 6.35 -9.94 8.08
N PRO A 79 7.52 -10.58 8.11
CA PRO A 79 7.93 -11.38 9.25
C PRO A 79 7.80 -10.49 10.50
N ARG A 80 7.10 -10.99 11.52
CA ARG A 80 6.97 -10.30 12.80
C ARG A 80 8.38 -10.07 13.32
N VAL A 81 8.88 -8.84 13.20
CA VAL A 81 10.13 -8.44 13.84
C VAL A 81 9.85 -8.48 15.33
N GLY A 82 10.31 -9.55 15.98
CA GLY A 82 10.29 -9.68 17.43
C GLY A 82 11.01 -8.47 18.02
N VAL A 83 10.30 -7.72 18.83
CA VAL A 83 10.91 -6.67 19.65
C VAL A 83 11.70 -7.41 20.73
N ALA A 84 13.03 -7.41 20.61
CA ALA A 84 13.95 -7.82 21.66
C ALA A 84 14.10 -6.69 22.70
#